data_AF-A0A937L701-F1
#
_entry.id   AF-A0A937L701-F1
#
_cell.length_a   1.000
_cell.length_b   1.000
_cell.length_c   1.000
_cell.angle_alpha   90.00
_cell.angle_beta   90.00
_cell.angle_gamma   90.00
#
_symmetry.space_group_name_H-M   'P 1'
#
loop_
_entity.id
_entity.type
_entity.pdbx_description
1 polymer ?
#
loop_
_entity_poly.entity_id
_entity_poly.type
_entity_poly.pdbx_seq_one_letter_code
_entity_poly.pdbx_strand_id
1 'polypeptide(L)' 'MLAMSTFHTALEDRAVLRLSGADRVDFLQNLVTQDVARPQAGACVMAALLTPQGKLLFDFIIYVEEDGFL' A
#
# COMPACT_ATOMS: atom_id res chain seq x y z
N MET A 1 27.32 18.27 17.42
CA MET A 1 26.89 17.44 16.28
C MET A 1 26.49 16.09 16.85
N LEU A 2 25.19 15.82 17.04
CA LEU A 2 24.73 14.52 17.55
C LEU A 2 24.89 13.49 16.43
N ALA A 3 25.62 12.40 16.69
CA ALA A 3 25.66 11.26 15.80
C ALA A 3 24.26 10.62 15.79
N MET A 4 23.58 10.64 14.64
CA MET A 4 22.35 9.86 14.49
C MET A 4 22.72 8.38 14.44
N SER A 5 22.42 7.64 15.49
CA SER A 5 22.47 6.19 15.49
C SER A 5 21.22 5.65 14.78
N THR A 6 21.41 4.96 13.65
CA THR A 6 20.33 4.25 12.96
C THR A 6 20.05 2.93 13.67
N PHE A 7 18.80 2.71 14.07
CA PHE A 7 18.32 1.43 14.60
C PHE A 7 17.55 0.70 13.51
N HIS A 8 17.74 -0.61 13.40
CA HIS A 8 17.03 -1.48 12.48
C HIS A 8 16.27 -2.56 13.25
N THR A 9 15.12 -2.97 12.73
CA THR A 9 14.33 -4.09 13.26
C THR A 9 13.80 -4.91 12.09
N ALA A 10 13.86 -6.23 12.19
CA ALA A 10 13.23 -7.11 11.20
C ALA A 10 11.72 -7.12 11.43
N LEU A 11 10.95 -7.09 10.34
CA LEU A 11 9.48 -7.17 10.35
C LEU A 11 9.04 -8.52 9.77
N GLU A 12 9.32 -9.60 10.50
CA GLU A 12 9.09 -10.98 10.02
C GLU A 12 7.61 -11.29 9.75
N ASP A 13 6.70 -10.62 10.45
CA ASP A 13 5.24 -10.76 10.29
C ASP A 13 4.65 -9.79 9.25
N ARG A 14 5.48 -9.22 8.37
CA ARG A 14 5.05 -8.32 7.29
C ARG A 14 5.53 -8.88 5.96
N ALA A 15 4.67 -8.78 4.96
CA ALA A 15 4.99 -9.08 3.58
C ALA A 15 4.73 -7.84 2.72
N VAL A 16 5.49 -7.72 1.63
CA VAL A 16 5.28 -6.72 0.59
C VAL A 16 4.76 -7.45 -0.65
N LEU A 17 3.70 -6.94 -1.26
CA LEU A 17 3.10 -7.50 -2.47
C LEU A 17 3.18 -6.47 -3.58
N ARG A 18 3.78 -6.83 -4.71
CA ARG A 18 3.77 -5.96 -5.89
C ARG A 18 2.57 -6.26 -6.77
N LEU A 19 1.78 -5.22 -7.08
CA LEU A 19 0.71 -5.26 -8.07
C LEU A 19 1.14 -4.47 -9.31
N SER A 20 1.11 -5.11 -10.49
CA SER A 20 1.53 -4.53 -11.76
C SER A 20 0.60 -4.95 -12.90
N GLY A 21 0.82 -4.41 -14.11
CA GLY A 21 -0.03 -4.64 -15.27
C GLY A 21 -0.91 -3.44 -15.61
N ALA A 22 -1.46 -3.41 -16.83
CA ALA A 22 -2.21 -2.28 -17.35
C ALA A 22 -3.46 -1.95 -16.51
N ASP A 23 -4.14 -2.99 -16.00
CA ASP A 23 -5.44 -2.85 -15.31
C ASP A 23 -5.29 -2.73 -13.78
N ARG A 24 -4.06 -2.55 -13.27
CA ARG A 24 -3.75 -2.56 -11.82
C ARG A 24 -4.55 -1.52 -11.03
N VAL A 25 -4.78 -0.34 -11.61
CA VAL A 25 -5.52 0.75 -10.96
C VAL A 25 -6.98 0.38 -10.83
N ASP A 26 -7.62 -0.01 -11.94
CA ASP A 26 -9.03 -0.41 -11.96
C ASP A 26 -9.28 -1.61 -11.06
N PHE A 27 -8.38 -2.60 -11.06
CA PHE A 27 -8.47 -3.75 -10.18
C PHE A 27 -8.45 -3.34 -8.71
N LEU A 28 -7.44 -2.57 -8.28
CA LEU A 28 -7.27 -2.23 -6.87
C LEU A 28 -8.33 -1.24 -6.38
N GLN A 29 -8.74 -0.29 -7.22
CA GLN A 29 -9.76 0.73 -6.92
C GLN A 29 -11.11 0.12 -6.51
N ASN A 30 -11.43 -1.08 -7.03
CA ASN A 30 -12.67 -1.79 -6.74
C ASN A 30 -12.60 -2.68 -5.49
N LEU A 31 -11.44 -2.79 -4.84
CA LEU A 31 -11.23 -3.69 -3.71
C LEU A 31 -10.96 -2.95 -2.40
N VAL A 32 -10.35 -1.76 -2.46
CA VAL A 32 -9.87 -1.07 -1.26
C VAL A 32 -10.64 0.21 -0.98
N THR A 33 -10.57 0.67 0.26
CA THR A 33 -11.23 1.92 0.71
C THR A 33 -10.58 3.20 0.17
N GLN A 34 -9.36 3.12 -0.35
CA GLN A 34 -8.60 4.27 -0.87
C GLN A 34 -8.95 4.57 -2.33
N ASP A 35 -9.00 5.85 -2.68
CA ASP A 35 -8.97 6.28 -4.08
C ASP A 35 -7.53 6.21 -4.58
N VAL A 36 -7.14 5.07 -5.16
CA VAL A 36 -5.77 4.74 -5.57
C VAL A 36 -5.35 5.44 -6.87
N ALA A 37 -6.29 6.07 -7.58
CA ALA A 37 -6.00 6.84 -8.79
C ALA A 37 -5.52 8.28 -8.49
N ARG A 38 -5.71 8.77 -7.26
CA ARG A 38 -5.33 10.14 -6.85
C ARG A 38 -3.85 10.33 -6.50
N PRO A 39 -3.21 9.44 -5.72
CA PRO A 39 -1.84 9.69 -5.28
C PRO A 39 -0.86 9.55 -6.44
N GLN A 40 0.16 10.41 -6.45
CA GLN A 40 1.22 10.37 -7.45
C GLN A 40 2.30 9.36 -7.07
N ALA A 41 3.11 8.96 -8.05
CA ALA A 41 4.28 8.12 -7.80
C ALA A 41 5.18 8.72 -6.70
N GLY A 42 5.64 7.88 -5.78
CA GLY A 42 6.38 8.27 -4.57
C GLY A 42 5.50 8.54 -3.35
N ALA A 43 4.16 8.54 -3.49
CA ALA A 43 3.26 8.67 -2.35
C ALA A 43 3.07 7.34 -1.60
N CYS A 44 2.95 7.43 -0.27
CA CYS A 44 2.43 6.36 0.58
C CYS A 44 1.04 6.74 1.09
N VAL A 45 0.07 5.84 0.94
CA VAL A 45 -1.30 6.04 1.44
C VAL A 45 -1.76 4.83 2.24
N MET A 46 -2.65 5.08 3.20
CA MET A 46 -3.33 4.00 3.91
C MET A 46 -4.55 3.52 3.13
N ALA A 47 -4.75 2.20 3.12
CA ALA A 47 -5.91 1.56 2.55
C ALA A 47 -6.37 0.38 3.41
N ALA A 48 -7.61 -0.06 3.21
CA ALA A 48 -8.16 -1.24 3.84
C ALA A 48 -8.90 -2.10 2.82
N LEU A 49 -8.82 -3.41 2.98
CA LEU A 49 -9.64 -4.39 2.28
C LEU A 49 -10.80 -4.82 3.20
N LEU A 50 -12.01 -4.76 2.68
CA LEU A 50 -13.22 -5.07 3.43
C LEU A 50 -13.90 -6.34 2.89
N THR A 51 -14.74 -6.96 3.71
CA THR A 51 -15.75 -7.91 3.22
C THR A 51 -16.82 -7.15 2.40
N PRO A 52 -17.62 -7.85 1.58
CA PRO A 52 -18.74 -7.21 0.87
C PRO A 52 -19.77 -6.53 1.80
N GLN A 53 -19.84 -6.92 3.07
CA GLN A 53 -20.71 -6.30 4.10
C GLN A 53 -20.02 -5.15 4.85
N GLY A 54 -18.81 -4.75 4.43
CA GLY A 54 -18.07 -3.62 5.00
C GLY A 54 -17.28 -3.94 6.27
N LYS A 55 -17.03 -5.23 6.59
CA LYS A 55 -16.16 -5.57 7.74
C LYS A 55 -14.70 -5.49 7.35
N LEU A 56 -13.84 -4.96 8.21
CA LEU A 56 -12.39 -4.90 7.98
C LEU A 56 -11.79 -6.32 7.93
N LEU A 57 -11.12 -6.66 6.83
CA LEU A 57 -10.30 -7.86 6.72
C LEU A 57 -8.84 -7.53 7.01
N PHE A 58 -8.30 -6.52 6.32
CA PHE A 58 -6.90 -6.10 6.43
C PHE A 58 -6.77 -4.60 6.23
N ASP A 59 -5.80 -4.00 6.89
CA ASP A 59 -5.26 -2.68 6.57
C ASP A 59 -3.81 -2.80 6.09
N PHE A 60 -3.40 -1.89 5.22
CA PHE A 60 -2.06 -1.88 4.65
C PHE A 60 -1.71 -0.51 4.07
N ILE A 61 -0.41 -0.30 3.90
CA ILE A 61 0.12 0.87 3.20
C ILE A 61 0.22 0.49 1.72
N ILE A 62 -0.12 1.43 0.86
CA ILE A 62 0.16 1.37 -0.58
C ILE A 62 1.24 2.40 -0.87
N TYR A 63 2.35 1.97 -1.44
CA TYR A 63 3.33 2.84 -2.05
C TYR A 63 3.12 2.87 -3.57
N VAL A 64 3.00 4.06 -4.13
CA VAL A 64 2.71 4.24 -5.56
C VAL A 64 4.02 4.31 -6.34
N GLU A 65 4.18 3.40 -7.29
CA GLU A 65 5.28 3.40 -8.26
C GLU A 65 4.77 3.90 -9.63
N GLU A 66 5.68 4.17 -10.57
CA GLU A 66 5.29 4.58 -11.93
C GLU A 66 4.50 3.47 -12.65
N ASP A 67 4.91 2.22 -12.46
CA ASP A 67 4.38 1.05 -13.18
C ASP A 67 3.62 0.05 -12.28
N GLY A 68 3.37 0.43 -11.02
CA GLY A 68 2.90 -0.52 -10.02
C GLY A 68 2.45 0.08 -8.69
N PHE A 69 2.07 -0.82 -7.79
CA PHE A 69 1.86 -0.56 -6.37
C PHE A 69 2.65 -1.57 -5.54
N LEU A 70 3.17 -1.14 -4.39
CA LEU A 70 3.71 -1.99 -3.33
C LEU A 70 2.87 -1.89 -2.05
#